data_AF-A0A6H9V3P3-F1
#
_entry.id   AF-A0A6H9V3P3-F1
#
_cell.length_a   1.000
_cell.length_b   1.000
_cell.length_c   1.000
_cell.angle_alpha   90.00
_cell.angle_beta   90.00
_cell.angle_gamma   90.00
#
_symmetry.space_group_name_H-M   'P 1'
#
loop_
_entity.id
_entity.type
_entity.pdbx_description
1 polymer ?
#
loop_
_entity_poly.entity_id
_entity_poly.type
_entity_poly.pdbx_seq_one_letter_code
_entity_poly.pdbx_strand_id
1 'polypeptide(L)'
;MTGKPSPKRTEDREDRQAPVTFSPYLMRRHTEQLAGWLHANGVDPDDVAIDHPISVVDGVIHYHAADLDRSGESTDDSEVDEAITVERTARCVEPAPDLSQAGPQAS
;
A
#
# COMPACT_ATOMS: atom_id res chain seq x y z
N MET A 1 5.41 -36.40 46.07
CA MET A 1 5.33 -34.96 45.76
C MET A 1 5.19 -34.82 44.24
N THR A 2 3.96 -34.76 43.73
CA THR A 2 3.66 -34.67 42.30
C THR A 2 3.50 -33.20 41.92
N GLY A 3 4.53 -32.63 41.29
CA GLY A 3 4.47 -31.29 40.70
C GLY A 3 3.45 -31.27 39.57
N LYS A 4 2.39 -30.49 39.75
CA LYS A 4 1.42 -30.17 38.70
C LYS A 4 2.13 -29.37 37.60
N PRO A 5 1.99 -29.71 36.30
CA PRO A 5 2.44 -28.83 35.24
C PRO A 5 1.52 -27.59 35.18
N SER A 6 2.13 -26.41 35.24
CA SER A 6 1.47 -25.12 35.02
C SER A 6 0.85 -25.06 33.61
N PRO A 7 -0.35 -24.45 33.45
CA PRO A 7 -0.89 -24.21 32.12
C PRO A 7 0.03 -23.22 31.39
N LYS A 8 0.48 -23.62 30.19
CA LYS A 8 1.19 -22.74 29.27
C LYS A 8 0.29 -21.53 29.03
N ARG A 9 0.82 -20.33 29.29
CA ARG A 9 0.24 -19.08 28.80
C ARG A 9 0.02 -19.24 27.30
N THR A 10 -1.24 -19.32 26.89
CA THR A 10 -1.63 -19.05 25.52
C THR A 10 -1.27 -17.58 25.32
N GLU A 11 -0.10 -17.33 24.73
CA GLU A 11 0.21 -16.04 24.14
C GLU A 11 -0.89 -15.78 23.12
N ASP A 12 -1.80 -14.91 23.53
CA ASP A 12 -2.67 -14.11 22.70
C ASP A 12 -1.79 -13.48 21.62
N ARG A 13 -1.55 -14.23 20.53
CA ARG A 13 -1.07 -13.64 19.28
C ARG A 13 -2.25 -12.82 18.81
N GLU A 14 -2.31 -11.58 19.29
CA GLU A 14 -2.75 -10.46 18.50
C GLU A 14 -2.26 -10.73 17.08
N ASP A 15 -3.19 -11.09 16.20
CA ASP A 15 -2.99 -11.26 14.77
C ASP A 15 -2.76 -9.86 14.16
N ARG A 16 -1.79 -9.12 14.73
CA ARG A 16 -1.27 -7.87 14.21
C ARG A 16 -0.50 -8.25 12.96
N GLN A 17 -1.26 -8.42 11.89
CA GLN A 17 -0.76 -8.54 10.54
C GLN A 17 0.28 -7.42 10.38
N ALA A 18 1.54 -7.81 10.16
CA ALA A 18 2.62 -6.84 10.03
C ALA A 18 2.27 -5.84 8.92
N PRO A 19 2.63 -4.55 9.08
CA PRO A 19 2.31 -3.56 8.08
C PRO A 19 2.89 -4.00 6.73
N VAL A 20 2.03 -4.05 5.71
CA VAL A 20 2.43 -4.41 4.35
C VAL A 20 2.80 -3.13 3.62
N THR A 21 4.01 -3.06 3.06
CA THR A 21 4.45 -1.88 2.29
C THR A 21 4.86 -2.30 0.89
N PHE A 22 4.27 -1.64 -0.10
CA PHE A 22 4.61 -1.75 -1.51
C PHE A 22 5.57 -0.63 -1.89
N SER A 23 6.79 -0.99 -2.24
CA SER A 23 7.79 -0.03 -2.72
C SER A 23 7.39 0.50 -4.10
N PRO A 24 7.73 1.77 -4.44
CA PRO A 24 7.48 2.37 -5.76
C PRO A 24 7.99 1.50 -6.92
N TYR A 25 9.13 0.84 -6.73
CA TYR A 25 9.70 -0.09 -7.71
C TYR A 25 8.77 -1.28 -8.03
N LEU A 26 8.09 -1.84 -7.03
CA LEU A 26 7.13 -2.91 -7.22
C LEU A 26 5.86 -2.40 -7.89
N MET A 27 5.41 -1.19 -7.51
CA MET A 27 4.23 -0.57 -8.11
C MET A 27 4.39 -0.38 -9.61
N ARG A 28 5.58 0.03 -10.06
CA ARG A 28 5.91 0.18 -11.50
C ARG A 28 5.97 -1.15 -12.26
N ARG A 29 6.26 -2.28 -11.59
CA ARG A 29 6.38 -3.61 -12.22
C ARG A 29 5.10 -4.43 -12.18
N HIS A 30 4.28 -4.25 -11.15
CA HIS A 30 3.08 -5.02 -10.89
C HIS A 30 1.81 -4.19 -11.00
N THR A 31 1.81 -3.29 -11.99
CA THR A 31 0.76 -2.29 -12.16
C THR A 31 -0.61 -2.93 -12.29
N GLU A 32 -0.77 -4.05 -13.00
CA GLU A 32 -2.07 -4.70 -13.19
C GLU A 32 -2.61 -5.38 -11.92
N GLN A 33 -1.78 -6.14 -11.20
CA GLN A 33 -2.19 -6.84 -9.98
C GLN A 33 -2.47 -5.83 -8.85
N LEU A 34 -1.61 -4.82 -8.73
CA LEU A 34 -1.81 -3.72 -7.78
C LEU A 34 -3.05 -2.89 -8.15
N ALA A 35 -3.24 -2.56 -9.42
CA ALA A 35 -4.42 -1.82 -9.88
C ALA A 35 -5.72 -2.58 -9.61
N GLY A 36 -5.74 -3.90 -9.85
CA GLY A 36 -6.87 -4.74 -9.53
C GLY A 36 -7.20 -4.73 -8.03
N TRP A 37 -6.17 -4.84 -7.17
CA TRP A 37 -6.36 -4.75 -5.73
C TRP A 37 -6.81 -3.35 -5.29
N LEU A 38 -6.20 -2.27 -5.78
CA LEU A 38 -6.61 -0.90 -5.49
C LEU A 38 -8.08 -0.68 -5.86
N HIS A 39 -8.48 -1.09 -7.06
CA HIS A 39 -9.85 -0.97 -7.54
C HIS A 39 -10.83 -1.77 -6.67
N ALA A 40 -10.47 -2.99 -6.27
CA ALA A 40 -11.28 -3.81 -5.36
C ALA A 40 -11.44 -3.17 -3.97
N ASN A 41 -10.49 -2.32 -3.56
CA ASN A 41 -10.57 -1.53 -2.34
C ASN A 41 -11.21 -0.14 -2.53
N GLY A 42 -11.73 0.16 -3.72
CA GLY A 42 -12.34 1.45 -4.05
C GLY A 42 -11.34 2.59 -4.22
N VAL A 43 -10.05 2.29 -4.42
CA VAL A 43 -9.03 3.24 -4.78
C VAL A 43 -8.86 3.24 -6.29
N ASP A 44 -8.93 4.41 -6.92
CA ASP A 44 -8.63 4.53 -8.34
C ASP A 44 -7.11 4.43 -8.55
N PRO A 45 -6.60 3.46 -9.33
CA PRO A 45 -5.17 3.28 -9.51
C PRO A 45 -4.50 4.39 -10.32
N ASP A 46 -5.25 5.18 -11.10
CA ASP A 46 -4.74 6.34 -11.86
C ASP A 46 -4.55 7.57 -10.93
N ASP A 47 -5.37 7.65 -9.86
CA ASP A 47 -5.19 8.65 -8.79
C ASP A 47 -3.91 8.39 -8.00
N VAL A 48 -3.40 7.15 -7.94
CA VAL A 48 -2.24 6.79 -7.08
C VAL A 48 -0.90 7.18 -7.71
N ALA A 49 -0.11 7.95 -6.97
CA ALA A 49 1.25 8.32 -7.33
C ALA A 49 2.21 7.12 -7.26
N ILE A 50 2.68 6.66 -8.42
CA ILE A 50 3.56 5.48 -8.57
C ILE A 50 4.96 5.64 -7.97
N ASP A 51 5.36 6.86 -7.64
CA ASP A 51 6.65 7.22 -7.06
C ASP A 51 6.68 7.14 -5.53
N HIS A 52 5.51 6.99 -4.90
CA HIS A 52 5.37 6.92 -3.46
C HIS A 52 4.97 5.52 -3.02
N PRO A 53 5.46 5.02 -1.87
CA PRO A 53 5.05 3.73 -1.36
C PRO A 53 3.58 3.73 -0.95
N ILE A 54 2.92 2.58 -1.14
CA ILE A 54 1.62 2.29 -0.52
C ILE A 54 1.89 1.44 0.72
N SER A 55 1.23 1.72 1.83
CA SER A 55 1.29 0.85 3.02
C SER A 55 -0.10 0.46 3.51
N VAL A 56 -0.21 -0.71 4.15
CA VAL A 56 -1.44 -1.21 4.77
C VAL A 56 -1.16 -1.44 6.24
N VAL A 57 -1.84 -0.68 7.09
CA VAL A 57 -1.68 -0.70 8.55
C VAL A 57 -3.06 -0.82 9.19
N ASP A 58 -3.27 -1.83 10.04
CA ASP A 58 -4.55 -2.06 10.73
C ASP A 58 -5.78 -2.06 9.79
N GLY A 59 -5.63 -2.60 8.57
CA GLY A 59 -6.69 -2.63 7.57
C GLY A 59 -6.99 -1.29 6.89
N VAL A 60 -6.07 -0.34 6.97
CA VAL A 60 -6.13 0.96 6.29
C VAL A 60 -5.00 1.04 5.27
N ILE A 61 -5.35 1.36 4.03
CA ILE A 61 -4.41 1.60 2.93
C ILE A 61 -4.01 3.07 2.97
N HIS A 62 -2.74 3.35 3.18
CA HIS A 62 -2.11 4.67 3.07
C HIS A 62 -1.43 4.78 1.72
N TYR A 63 -1.79 5.79 0.94
CA TYR A 63 -1.25 6.01 -0.40
C TYR A 63 -1.15 7.51 -0.70
N HIS A 64 -0.31 7.86 -1.66
CA HIS A 64 -0.26 9.23 -2.18
C HIS A 64 -1.09 9.30 -3.45
N ALA A 65 -1.97 10.29 -3.53
CA ALA A 65 -2.74 10.60 -4.72
C ALA A 65 -2.14 11.79 -5.47
N ALA A 66 -2.14 11.77 -6.80
CA ALA A 66 -1.79 12.92 -7.61
C ALA A 66 -2.86 14.01 -7.45
N ASP A 67 -2.48 15.22 -7.05
CA ASP A 67 -3.40 16.35 -6.94
C ASP A 67 -3.67 16.95 -8.33
N LEU A 68 -4.57 16.31 -9.09
CA LEU A 68 -4.91 16.72 -10.45
C LEU A 68 -5.72 18.04 -10.50
N ASP A 69 -6.33 18.45 -9.37
CA ASP A 69 -7.16 19.66 -9.27
C ASP A 69 -6.33 20.96 -9.30
N ARG A 70 -5.02 20.88 -9.05
CA ARG A 70 -4.09 22.02 -9.12
C ARG A 70 -3.36 22.16 -10.45
N SER A 71 -3.83 21.46 -11.49
CA SER A 71 -3.46 21.76 -12.88
C SER A 71 -4.22 22.98 -13.38
N GLY A 72 -3.80 24.16 -12.92
CA GLY A 72 -4.34 25.44 -13.39
C GLY A 72 -3.39 26.62 -13.25
N GLU A 73 -2.39 26.53 -12.37
CA GLU A 73 -1.46 27.63 -12.17
C GLU A 73 -0.01 27.11 -12.22
N SER A 74 0.48 26.92 -13.45
CA SER A 74 1.91 26.85 -13.73
C SER A 74 2.52 28.19 -13.32
N THR A 75 3.06 28.27 -12.11
CA THR A 75 3.85 29.42 -11.68
C THR A 75 5.31 29.15 -12.02
N ASP A 76 5.71 29.66 -13.17
CA ASP A 76 7.03 30.22 -13.50
C ASP A 76 8.30 29.59 -12.87
N ASP A 77 9.02 28.85 -13.72
CA ASP A 77 10.48 28.85 -13.89
C ASP A 77 11.36 28.90 -12.62
N SER A 78 11.41 27.80 -11.85
CA SER A 78 12.62 27.34 -11.17
C SER A 78 12.37 26.06 -10.39
N GLU A 79 13.24 25.07 -10.64
CA GLU A 79 13.37 23.80 -9.92
C GLU A 79 12.32 22.73 -10.29
N VAL A 80 12.80 21.50 -10.38
CA VAL A 80 12.10 20.29 -10.83
C VAL A 80 10.62 20.24 -10.39
N ASP A 81 9.72 20.11 -11.36
CA ASP A 81 8.27 19.94 -11.21
C ASP A 81 7.98 18.63 -10.44
N GLU A 82 8.12 18.64 -9.11
CA GLU A 82 7.64 17.57 -8.26
C GLU A 82 6.12 17.61 -8.30
N ALA A 83 5.51 16.63 -8.98
CA ALA A 83 4.07 16.44 -8.98
C ALA A 83 3.57 16.50 -7.53
N ILE A 84 2.67 17.45 -7.25
CA ILE A 84 2.12 17.60 -5.90
C ILE A 84 1.27 16.36 -5.63
N THR A 85 1.69 15.59 -4.63
CA THR A 85 0.93 14.44 -4.15
C THR A 85 0.34 14.73 -2.78
N VAL A 86 -0.86 14.19 -2.53
CA VAL A 86 -1.57 14.31 -1.25
C VAL A 86 -1.71 12.94 -0.61
N GLU A 87 -1.39 12.83 0.67
CA GLU A 87 -1.61 11.58 1.41
C GLU A 87 -3.12 11.34 1.55
N ARG A 88 -3.56 10.16 1.12
CA ARG A 88 -4.93 9.68 1.24
C ARG A 88 -4.94 8.31 1.92
N THR A 89 -6.11 7.99 2.46
CA THR A 89 -6.34 6.69 3.06
C THR A 89 -7.62 6.07 2.53
N ALA A 90 -7.60 4.74 2.41
CA ALA A 90 -8.75 3.94 2.03
C ALA A 90 -8.89 2.72 2.93
N ARG A 91 -10.10 2.17 3.01
CA ARG A 91 -10.34 0.95 3.78
C ARG A 91 -9.81 -0.26 2.99
N CYS A 92 -9.02 -1.10 3.66
CA CYS A 92 -8.63 -2.40 3.13
C CYS A 92 -9.79 -3.39 3.33
N VAL A 93 -10.54 -3.66 2.27
CA VAL A 93 -11.58 -4.70 2.21
C VAL A 93 -11.03 -6.01 1.67
N GLU A 94 -10.10 -5.94 0.71
CA GLU A 94 -9.41 -7.11 0.15
C GLU A 94 -7.99 -7.20 0.71
N PRO A 95 -7.50 -8.40 1.04
CA PRO A 95 -6.15 -8.56 1.57
C PRO A 95 -5.09 -8.10 0.55
N ALA A 96 -4.01 -7.53 1.06
CA ALA A 96 -2.89 -7.07 0.26
C ALA A 96 -2.32 -8.23 -0.61
N PRO A 97 -2.13 -8.03 -1.94
CA PRO A 97 -1.58 -9.06 -2.79
C PRO A 97 -0.12 -9.32 -2.45
N ASP A 98 0.32 -10.58 -2.56
CA ASP A 98 1.74 -10.89 -2.46
C ASP A 98 2.45 -10.53 -3.77
N LEU A 99 3.00 -9.31 -3.82
CA LEU A 99 3.80 -8.84 -4.97
C LEU A 99 5.24 -9.39 -4.95
N SER A 100 5.59 -10.19 -3.94
CA SER A 100 6.91 -10.81 -3.79
C SER A 100 7.16 -11.95 -4.79
N GLN A 101 6.09 -12.60 -5.27
CA GLN A 101 6.15 -13.79 -6.12
C GLN A 101 6.05 -13.51 -7.63
N ALA A 102 5.71 -12.28 -8.04
CA ALA A 102 5.55 -11.96 -9.45
C ALA A 102 6.93 -11.74 -10.11
N GLY A 103 7.64 -12.83 -10.36
CA GLY A 103 8.76 -12.85 -11.32
C GLY A 103 8.27 -12.44 -12.72
N PRO A 104 9.19 -12.07 -13.64
CA PRO A 104 8.81 -11.67 -14.99
C PRO A 104 7.94 -12.77 -15.61
N GLN A 105 6.67 -12.48 -15.89
CA GLN A 105 5.88 -13.34 -16.75
C GLN A 105 6.50 -13.25 -18.14
N ALA A 106 7.32 -14.24 -18.48
CA ALA A 106 7.74 -14.49 -19.84
C ALA A 106 6.48 -14.82 -20.65
N SER A 107 6.08 -13.91 -21.54
CA SER A 107 5.26 -14.22 -22.70
C SER A 107 6.15 -14.29 -23.94
#